data_AF-C5DFK6-F1
#
_entry.id   AF-C5DFK6-F1
#
_cell.length_a   1.000
_cell.length_b   1.000
_cell.length_c   1.000
_cell.angle_alpha   90.00
_cell.angle_beta   90.00
_cell.angle_gamma   90.00
#
_symmetry.space_group_name_H-M   'P 1'
#
loop_
_entity.id
_entity.type
_entity.pdbx_description
1 polymer ?
#
loop_
_entity_poly.entity_id
_entity_poly.type
_entity_poly.pdbx_seq_one_letter_code
_entity_poly.pdbx_strand_id
1 'polypeptide(L)'
;MQLEEVLIQKAKIEEFLGELAAAHHKYLLQIHNPDVLDRLRRDILTCFSDICRLLSILVAADGEGSVRGEIDRLKKTASKLDRLSQRERSLRAQAANWSTTALHEASPEPPAKPAERHELHSTYRLYLNRYLDDVGVANTSLADGQETRASRESEPENPAPITVLKRIALLQACKERADREVSQLESLLAAFKKDQELVSEEMRRQQSHVDSAKLALESDLQHVRHSQERVLAKLGISAKTNRQNASLLSNFGTLGRREGSPVLHDQLGYAKSYLETKEDVLVADLKTFKNELHPAEHSRNTWEDSLSQISKLEASLKSILIRNPDTPPRVLSTEINAVVGHLEDASSGTSSSLLKYCLGSEIEVLKKATEELGPLSTRQSPRRPYKERGGTLLLNGASRPQTGLNIDIVTSKEAPFTPNGSPSIGEIKMQKKE
;
A
#
# COMPACT_ATOMS: atom_id res chain seq x y z
N MET A 1 13.70 -8.83 11.23
CA MET A 1 12.89 -8.09 12.23
C MET A 1 12.22 -6.94 11.49
N GLN A 2 10.90 -6.80 11.59
CA GLN A 2 10.20 -5.70 10.90
C GLN A 2 10.47 -4.37 11.60
N LEU A 3 10.37 -3.24 10.88
CA LEU A 3 10.62 -1.90 11.45
C LEU A 3 9.75 -1.66 12.71
N GLU A 4 8.47 -2.03 12.62
CA GLU A 4 7.51 -1.97 13.74
C GLU A 4 8.03 -2.70 14.99
N GLU A 5 8.59 -3.91 14.82
CA GLU A 5 9.12 -4.72 15.92
C GLU A 5 10.31 -4.06 16.58
N VAL A 6 11.19 -3.42 15.79
CA VAL A 6 12.37 -2.68 16.29
C VAL A 6 11.93 -1.50 17.14
N LEU A 7 10.94 -0.73 16.66
CA LEU A 7 10.40 0.44 17.37
C LEU A 7 9.71 0.03 18.68
N ILE A 8 8.90 -1.03 18.65
CA ILE A 8 8.24 -1.57 19.85
C ILE A 8 9.28 -2.06 20.86
N GLN A 9 10.33 -2.75 20.42
CA GLN A 9 11.40 -3.20 21.31
C GLN A 9 12.15 -2.02 21.94
N LYS A 10 12.49 -0.98 21.16
CA LYS A 10 13.13 0.23 21.69
C LYS A 10 12.31 0.85 22.81
N ALA A 11 11.01 1.08 22.58
CA ALA A 11 10.12 1.66 23.58
C ALA A 11 10.03 0.81 24.86
N LYS A 12 9.94 -0.51 24.73
CA LYS A 12 9.93 -1.43 25.88
C LYS A 12 11.21 -1.39 26.69
N ILE A 13 12.37 -1.28 26.04
CA ILE A 13 13.66 -1.21 26.72
C ILE A 13 13.83 0.14 27.42
N GLU A 14 13.33 1.23 26.83
CA GLU A 14 13.34 2.56 27.47
C GLU A 14 12.46 2.59 28.73
N GLU A 15 11.27 1.98 28.68
CA GLU A 15 10.39 1.84 29.85
C GLU A 15 11.05 0.99 30.94
N PHE A 16 11.58 -0.18 30.56
CA PHE A 16 12.27 -1.08 31.49
C PHE A 16 13.52 -0.45 32.11
N LEU A 17 14.28 0.34 31.34
CA LEU A 17 15.42 1.10 31.85
C LEU A 17 14.99 2.10 32.93
N GLY A 18 13.82 2.74 32.78
CA GLY A 18 13.25 3.61 33.80
C GLY A 18 12.95 2.88 35.10
N GLU A 19 12.38 1.68 35.02
CA GLU A 19 12.13 0.81 36.18
C GLU A 19 13.42 0.38 36.86
N LEU A 20 14.44 -0.02 36.08
CA LEU A 20 15.76 -0.39 36.59
C LEU A 20 16.44 0.78 37.29
N ALA A 21 16.35 1.99 36.75
CA ALA A 21 16.91 3.19 37.36
C ALA A 21 16.25 3.49 38.73
N ALA A 22 14.93 3.34 38.83
CA ALA A 22 14.20 3.51 40.09
C ALA A 22 14.58 2.41 41.11
N ALA A 23 14.69 1.15 40.66
CA ALA A 23 15.14 0.05 41.51
C ALA A 23 16.58 0.27 42.00
N HIS A 24 17.49 0.69 41.11
CA HIS A 24 18.87 1.00 41.43
C HIS A 24 19.00 2.03 42.56
N HIS A 25 18.28 3.16 42.46
CA HIS A 25 18.21 4.16 43.52
C HIS A 25 17.74 3.56 44.87
N LYS A 26 16.69 2.74 44.84
CA LYS A 26 16.15 2.08 46.03
C LYS A 26 17.16 1.11 46.67
N TYR A 27 17.83 0.30 45.88
CA TYR A 27 18.80 -0.69 46.38
C TYR A 27 20.04 -0.04 46.97
N LEU A 28 20.51 1.05 46.35
CA LEU A 28 21.61 1.86 46.84
C LEU A 28 21.33 2.49 48.20
N LEU A 29 20.14 3.08 48.41
CA LEU A 29 19.86 3.85 49.62
C LEU A 29 19.17 3.06 50.74
N GLN A 30 18.44 1.99 50.42
CA GLN A 30 17.54 1.32 51.37
C GLN A 30 17.92 -0.14 51.66
N ILE A 31 18.28 -0.94 50.64
CA ILE A 31 18.27 -2.41 50.76
C ILE A 31 19.69 -3.02 50.91
N HIS A 32 20.77 -2.28 50.62
CA HIS A 32 22.16 -2.63 50.96
C HIS A 32 22.56 -4.08 50.64
N ASN A 33 22.14 -4.62 49.49
CA ASN A 33 22.56 -5.94 49.00
C ASN A 33 23.53 -5.78 47.81
N PRO A 34 24.84 -6.05 47.99
CA PRO A 34 25.85 -5.77 46.97
C PRO A 34 25.70 -6.63 45.70
N ASP A 35 25.34 -7.91 45.84
CA ASP A 35 25.22 -8.83 44.69
C ASP A 35 24.07 -8.45 43.75
N VAL A 36 22.99 -7.91 44.32
CA VAL A 36 21.83 -7.44 43.54
C VAL A 36 22.14 -6.09 42.88
N LEU A 37 22.88 -5.22 43.57
CA LEU A 37 23.31 -3.93 43.02
C LEU A 37 24.21 -4.09 41.79
N ASP A 38 25.19 -5.00 41.84
CA ASP A 38 26.07 -5.27 40.70
C ASP A 38 25.36 -5.93 39.52
N ARG A 39 24.25 -6.64 39.77
CA ARG A 39 23.36 -7.11 38.70
C ARG A 39 22.59 -5.95 38.08
N LEU A 40 21.96 -5.10 38.91
CA LEU A 40 21.22 -3.92 38.43
C LEU A 40 22.10 -2.98 37.60
N ARG A 41 23.33 -2.68 38.05
CA ARG A 41 24.30 -1.86 37.32
C ARG A 41 24.60 -2.43 35.92
N ARG A 42 24.77 -3.75 35.83
CA ARG A 42 24.98 -4.46 34.56
C ARG A 42 23.73 -4.48 33.69
N ASP A 43 22.55 -4.73 34.25
CA ASP A 43 21.29 -4.75 33.51
C ASP A 43 20.99 -3.36 32.90
N ILE A 44 21.28 -2.28 33.63
CA ILE A 44 21.23 -0.90 33.11
C ILE A 44 22.19 -0.71 31.94
N LEU A 45 23.44 -1.19 32.05
CA LEU A 45 24.42 -1.12 30.97
C LEU A 45 23.99 -1.93 29.74
N THR A 46 23.38 -3.11 29.95
CA THR A 46 22.80 -3.93 28.89
C THR A 46 21.68 -3.19 28.17
N CYS A 47 20.77 -2.54 28.90
CA CYS A 47 19.69 -1.75 28.30
C CYS A 47 20.23 -0.59 27.45
N PHE A 48 21.22 0.17 27.93
CA PHE A 48 21.87 1.21 27.12
C PHE A 48 22.52 0.62 25.86
N SER A 49 23.18 -0.53 25.98
CA SER A 49 23.82 -1.21 24.85
C SER A 49 22.79 -1.71 23.83
N ASP A 50 21.64 -2.22 24.29
CA ASP A 50 20.56 -2.66 23.43
C ASP A 50 19.87 -1.49 22.71
N ILE A 51 19.67 -0.36 23.39
CA ILE A 51 19.15 0.87 22.76
C ILE A 51 20.10 1.31 21.64
N CYS A 52 21.42 1.35 21.88
CA CYS A 52 22.40 1.67 20.84
C CYS A 52 22.32 0.69 19.66
N ARG A 53 22.24 -0.62 19.93
CA ARG A 53 22.11 -1.64 18.89
C ARG A 53 20.84 -1.45 18.05
N LEU A 54 19.70 -1.18 18.68
CA LEU A 54 18.43 -0.93 17.98
C LEU A 54 18.50 0.36 17.15
N LEU A 55 19.08 1.44 17.68
CA LEU A 55 19.32 2.67 16.93
C LEU A 55 20.25 2.45 15.73
N SER A 56 21.31 1.64 15.88
CA SER A 56 22.18 1.25 14.77
C SER A 56 21.41 0.48 13.69
N ILE A 57 20.50 -0.43 14.07
CA ILE A 57 19.64 -1.16 13.12
C ILE A 57 18.70 -0.20 12.38
N LEU A 58 18.07 0.75 13.09
CA LEU A 58 17.16 1.74 12.49
C LEU A 58 17.87 2.64 11.47
N VAL A 59 19.11 3.03 11.76
CA VAL A 59 19.94 3.94 10.94
C VAL A 59 20.72 3.23 9.83
N ALA A 60 20.85 1.90 9.90
CA ALA A 60 21.62 1.11 8.95
C ALA A 60 21.23 1.40 7.49
N ALA A 61 22.22 1.36 6.60
CA ALA A 61 22.01 1.64 5.18
C ALA A 61 21.02 0.66 4.56
N ASP A 62 21.22 -0.64 4.81
CA ASP A 62 20.44 -1.72 4.26
C ASP A 62 20.15 -2.77 5.34
N GLY A 63 18.96 -3.39 5.33
CA GLY A 63 18.61 -4.47 6.26
C GLY A 63 17.13 -4.54 6.59
N GLU A 64 16.69 -5.70 7.08
CA GLU A 64 15.36 -5.80 7.70
C GLU A 64 15.31 -4.99 8.99
N GLY A 65 14.32 -4.11 9.12
CA GLY A 65 14.13 -3.28 10.30
C GLY A 65 14.80 -1.92 10.22
N SER A 66 15.58 -1.64 9.17
CA SER A 66 16.09 -0.30 8.91
C SER A 66 15.01 0.60 8.31
N VAL A 67 15.01 1.87 8.70
CA VAL A 67 14.06 2.87 8.17
C VAL A 67 14.27 3.06 6.67
N ARG A 68 15.53 3.02 6.22
CA ARG A 68 15.88 3.15 4.80
C ARG A 68 15.37 1.98 3.95
N GLY A 69 15.44 0.75 4.48
CA GLY A 69 14.88 -0.42 3.83
C GLY A 69 13.37 -0.33 3.64
N GLU A 70 12.65 0.27 4.60
CA GLU A 70 11.21 0.50 4.49
C GLU A 70 10.87 1.62 3.50
N ILE A 71 11.64 2.72 3.48
CA ILE A 71 11.53 3.76 2.44
C ILE A 71 11.68 3.15 1.04
N ASP A 72 12.68 2.29 0.83
CA ASP A 72 12.88 1.64 -0.46
C ASP A 72 11.74 0.69 -0.84
N ARG A 73 11.12 0.02 0.13
CA ARG A 73 9.90 -0.79 -0.08
C ARG A 73 8.71 0.08 -0.48
N LEU A 74 8.52 1.24 0.15
CA LEU A 74 7.48 2.20 -0.23
C LEU A 74 7.72 2.74 -1.64
N LYS A 75 8.95 3.12 -2.00
CA LYS A 75 9.32 3.55 -3.37
C LYS A 75 9.06 2.50 -4.43
N LYS A 76 9.41 1.23 -4.15
CA LYS A 76 9.08 0.10 -5.03
C LYS A 76 7.57 -0.08 -5.21
N THR A 77 6.79 0.18 -4.16
CA THR A 77 5.33 0.10 -4.22
C THR A 77 4.72 1.27 -4.98
N ALA A 78 5.20 2.49 -4.76
CA ALA A 78 4.79 3.70 -5.48
C ALA A 78 5.07 3.57 -6.99
N SER A 79 6.30 3.21 -7.37
CA SER A 79 6.67 2.99 -8.77
C SER A 79 5.85 1.89 -9.45
N LYS A 80 5.48 0.83 -8.72
CA LYS A 80 4.57 -0.20 -9.23
C LYS A 80 3.17 0.36 -9.46
N LEU A 81 2.65 1.17 -8.54
CA LEU A 81 1.33 1.81 -8.66
C LEU A 81 1.28 2.77 -9.85
N ASP A 82 2.35 3.52 -10.10
CA ASP A 82 2.47 4.41 -11.25
C ASP A 82 2.50 3.65 -12.57
N ARG A 83 3.29 2.56 -12.66
CA ARG A 83 3.31 1.70 -13.85
C ARG A 83 1.93 1.12 -14.15
N LEU A 84 1.21 0.67 -13.13
CA LEU A 84 -0.16 0.16 -13.28
C LEU A 84 -1.13 1.26 -13.74
N SER A 85 -1.03 2.45 -13.16
CA SER A 85 -1.85 3.60 -13.54
C SER A 85 -1.58 4.06 -14.97
N GLN A 86 -0.32 4.07 -15.41
CA GLN A 86 0.07 4.40 -16.79
C GLN A 86 -0.44 3.35 -17.77
N ARG A 87 -0.33 2.06 -17.42
CA ARG A 87 -0.87 0.96 -18.23
C ARG A 87 -2.38 1.06 -18.36
N GLU A 88 -3.09 1.37 -17.28
CA GLU A 88 -4.55 1.59 -17.32
C GLU A 88 -4.93 2.75 -18.25
N ARG A 89 -4.24 3.89 -18.17
CA ARG A 89 -4.48 5.03 -19.08
C ARG A 89 -4.25 4.65 -20.55
N SER A 90 -3.17 3.93 -20.84
CA SER A 90 -2.86 3.44 -22.18
C SER A 90 -3.95 2.52 -22.72
N LEU A 91 -4.38 1.53 -21.93
CA LEU A 91 -5.44 0.60 -22.33
C LEU A 91 -6.79 1.30 -22.52
N ARG A 92 -7.13 2.29 -21.68
CA ARG A 92 -8.35 3.10 -21.86
C ARG A 92 -8.29 3.94 -23.13
N ALA A 93 -7.15 4.52 -23.47
CA ALA A 93 -6.97 5.26 -24.72
C ALA A 93 -7.10 4.33 -25.94
N GLN A 94 -6.51 3.12 -25.88
CA GLN A 94 -6.68 2.12 -26.93
C GLN A 94 -8.14 1.68 -27.08
N ALA A 95 -8.84 1.43 -25.96
CA ALA A 95 -10.26 1.10 -25.97
C ALA A 95 -11.11 2.22 -26.58
N ALA A 96 -10.78 3.49 -26.30
CA ALA A 96 -11.44 4.64 -26.90
C ALA A 96 -11.27 4.69 -28.43
N ASN A 97 -10.13 4.28 -28.97
CA ASN A 97 -9.90 4.23 -30.42
C ASN A 97 -10.82 3.20 -31.11
N TRP A 98 -11.12 2.07 -30.45
CA TRP A 98 -12.05 1.05 -30.96
C TRP A 98 -13.53 1.43 -30.84
N SER A 99 -13.85 2.49 -30.08
CA SER A 99 -15.23 2.97 -29.90
C SER A 99 -15.59 4.19 -30.72
N THR A 100 -14.62 4.95 -31.27
CA THR A 100 -14.92 6.34 -31.69
C THR A 100 -14.59 6.73 -33.14
N THR A 101 -14.05 5.87 -33.99
CA THR A 101 -13.64 6.30 -35.34
C THR A 101 -13.56 5.08 -36.25
N ALA A 102 -14.57 4.77 -37.06
CA ALA A 102 -14.44 4.96 -38.52
C ALA A 102 -15.77 4.69 -39.28
N LEU A 103 -16.92 4.68 -38.62
CA LEU A 103 -18.20 4.46 -39.31
C LEU A 103 -18.68 5.70 -40.09
N HIS A 104 -18.19 6.91 -39.74
CA HIS A 104 -18.66 8.16 -40.35
C HIS A 104 -17.74 8.76 -41.41
N GLU A 105 -16.45 8.42 -41.47
CA GLU A 105 -15.53 8.89 -42.53
C GLU A 105 -15.60 8.04 -43.81
N ALA A 106 -16.23 6.86 -43.75
CA ALA A 106 -16.42 5.98 -44.90
C ALA A 106 -17.79 6.16 -45.58
N SER A 107 -18.47 7.28 -45.36
CA SER A 107 -19.50 7.71 -46.31
C SER A 107 -18.77 8.44 -47.44
N PRO A 108 -18.52 7.82 -48.60
CA PRO A 108 -18.10 8.60 -49.75
C PRO A 108 -19.18 9.65 -49.97
N GLU A 109 -18.80 10.92 -49.84
CA GLU A 109 -19.56 12.01 -50.42
C GLU A 109 -19.84 11.58 -51.87
N PRO A 110 -21.11 11.36 -52.27
CA PRO A 110 -21.39 10.82 -53.59
C PRO A 110 -20.75 11.79 -54.59
N PRO A 111 -19.90 11.31 -55.51
CA PRO A 111 -19.29 12.20 -56.49
C PRO A 111 -20.44 12.96 -57.15
N ALA A 112 -20.30 14.28 -57.27
CA ALA A 112 -21.24 15.20 -57.92
C ALA A 112 -21.42 14.92 -59.44
N LYS A 113 -21.24 13.67 -59.87
CA LYS A 113 -21.58 13.17 -61.20
C LYS A 113 -23.01 12.66 -61.14
N PRO A 114 -23.87 13.05 -62.10
CA PRO A 114 -25.21 12.47 -62.19
C PRO A 114 -25.07 10.96 -62.21
N ALA A 115 -25.85 10.26 -61.39
CA ALA A 115 -25.90 8.81 -61.29
C ALA A 115 -25.63 8.19 -62.66
N GLU A 116 -24.61 7.34 -62.77
CA GLU A 116 -24.40 6.54 -63.98
C GLU A 116 -25.72 5.82 -64.25
N ARG A 117 -26.50 6.35 -65.20
CA ARG A 117 -27.63 5.64 -65.76
C ARG A 117 -26.98 4.48 -66.49
N HIS A 118 -27.00 3.29 -65.88
CA HIS A 118 -26.76 2.07 -66.61
C HIS A 118 -27.92 1.90 -67.59
N GLU A 119 -27.77 2.51 -68.77
CA GLU A 119 -28.73 2.37 -69.85
C GLU A 119 -28.59 0.95 -70.40
N LEU A 120 -29.53 0.08 -70.03
CA LEU A 120 -29.61 -1.25 -70.59
C LEU A 120 -30.07 -1.12 -72.05
N HIS A 121 -29.10 -1.17 -72.98
CA HIS A 121 -29.38 -1.10 -74.41
C HIS A 121 -30.03 -2.39 -74.89
N SER A 122 -31.35 -2.43 -74.88
CA SER A 122 -32.13 -3.55 -75.37
C SER A 122 -32.35 -3.46 -76.88
N THR A 123 -31.92 -4.51 -77.58
CA THR A 123 -31.92 -4.59 -79.05
C THR A 123 -33.00 -5.52 -79.59
N TYR A 124 -33.63 -6.36 -78.76
CA TYR A 124 -34.77 -7.19 -79.19
C TYR A 124 -35.94 -6.32 -79.68
N ARG A 125 -36.11 -5.13 -79.08
CA ARG A 125 -37.16 -4.17 -79.46
C ARG A 125 -37.06 -3.73 -80.92
N LEU A 126 -35.87 -3.69 -81.51
CA LEU A 126 -35.70 -3.35 -82.93
C LEU A 126 -36.35 -4.41 -83.84
N TYR A 127 -36.17 -5.69 -83.51
CA TYR A 127 -36.77 -6.80 -84.26
C TYR A 127 -38.26 -6.93 -83.99
N LEU A 128 -38.68 -6.70 -82.74
CA LEU A 128 -40.09 -6.69 -82.36
C LEU A 128 -40.85 -5.56 -83.06
N ASN A 129 -40.32 -4.33 -83.05
CA ASN A 129 -40.94 -3.19 -83.70
C ASN A 129 -41.02 -3.39 -85.21
N ARG A 130 -39.96 -3.91 -85.85
CA ARG A 130 -39.99 -4.23 -87.28
C ARG A 130 -41.03 -5.30 -87.64
N TYR A 131 -41.21 -6.30 -86.78
CA TYR A 131 -42.29 -7.28 -86.94
C TYR A 131 -43.68 -6.64 -86.78
N LEU A 132 -43.84 -5.77 -85.78
CA LEU A 132 -45.10 -5.04 -85.52
C LEU A 132 -45.43 -4.05 -86.64
N ASP A 133 -44.43 -3.40 -87.24
CA ASP A 133 -44.59 -2.52 -88.40
C ASP A 133 -45.00 -3.32 -89.65
N ASP A 134 -44.44 -4.53 -89.84
CA ASP A 134 -44.74 -5.41 -90.97
C ASP A 134 -46.11 -6.10 -90.87
N VAL A 135 -46.65 -6.31 -89.67
CA VAL A 135 -47.90 -7.06 -89.41
C VAL A 135 -49.07 -6.15 -89.00
N GLY A 136 -48.76 -5.02 -88.34
CA GLY A 136 -49.72 -4.16 -87.64
C GLY A 136 -50.06 -4.72 -86.25
N VAL A 137 -49.97 -3.88 -85.22
CA VAL A 137 -50.22 -4.25 -83.81
C VAL A 137 -51.61 -4.91 -83.63
N ALA A 138 -52.63 -4.39 -84.34
CA ALA A 138 -54.00 -4.90 -84.33
C ALA A 138 -54.16 -6.36 -84.84
N ASN A 139 -53.19 -6.84 -85.63
CA ASN A 139 -53.20 -8.19 -86.21
C ASN A 139 -52.31 -9.16 -85.43
N THR A 140 -51.81 -8.76 -84.27
CA THR A 140 -51.02 -9.60 -83.36
C THR A 140 -51.84 -10.00 -82.14
N SER A 141 -51.42 -11.06 -81.44
CA SER A 141 -52.07 -11.52 -80.21
C SER A 141 -51.97 -10.55 -79.01
N LEU A 142 -51.32 -9.39 -79.20
CA LEU A 142 -51.18 -8.32 -78.21
C LEU A 142 -52.29 -7.27 -78.29
N ALA A 143 -53.14 -7.31 -79.32
CA ALA A 143 -54.31 -6.43 -79.39
C ALA A 143 -55.30 -6.81 -78.29
N ASP A 144 -55.50 -5.92 -77.32
CA ASP A 144 -56.51 -6.09 -76.28
C ASP A 144 -57.86 -6.34 -76.96
N GLY A 145 -58.50 -7.48 -76.64
CA GLY A 145 -59.73 -7.94 -77.28
C GLY A 145 -60.96 -7.07 -77.00
N GLN A 146 -60.77 -5.83 -76.55
CA GLN A 146 -61.84 -4.93 -76.11
C GLN A 146 -61.96 -3.63 -76.91
N GLU A 147 -61.09 -3.33 -77.88
CA GLU A 147 -61.29 -2.17 -78.75
C GLU A 147 -61.61 -2.55 -80.20
N THR A 148 -62.88 -2.34 -80.53
CA THR A 148 -63.43 -2.07 -81.86
C THR A 148 -63.52 -3.22 -82.88
N ARG A 149 -64.66 -3.92 -82.80
CA ARG A 149 -65.45 -4.29 -83.99
C ARG A 149 -65.84 -3.04 -84.78
N ALA A 150 -64.93 -2.42 -85.51
CA ALA A 150 -65.24 -1.38 -86.50
C ALA A 150 -64.06 -1.20 -87.47
N SER A 151 -63.99 -2.12 -88.43
CA SER A 151 -63.40 -2.02 -89.78
C SER A 151 -62.90 -3.39 -90.18
N ARG A 152 -63.83 -4.22 -90.68
CA ARG A 152 -63.49 -5.31 -91.60
C ARG A 152 -63.05 -4.66 -92.91
N GLU A 153 -61.81 -4.24 -92.99
CA GLU A 153 -61.15 -4.00 -94.27
C GLU A 153 -60.03 -5.02 -94.43
N SER A 154 -60.14 -5.76 -95.54
CA SER A 154 -59.21 -6.76 -96.06
C SER A 154 -58.89 -7.95 -95.15
N GLU A 155 -59.49 -9.10 -95.47
CA GLU A 155 -58.78 -10.37 -95.30
C GLU A 155 -57.36 -10.21 -95.87
N PRO A 156 -56.31 -10.64 -95.17
CA PRO A 156 -54.98 -10.65 -95.75
C PRO A 156 -54.99 -11.66 -96.90
N GLU A 157 -54.91 -11.12 -98.11
CA GLU A 157 -54.40 -11.81 -99.29
C GLU A 157 -53.32 -12.79 -98.85
N ASN A 158 -53.52 -14.10 -99.08
CA ASN A 158 -52.65 -15.18 -98.59
C ASN A 158 -51.18 -14.75 -98.70
N PRO A 159 -50.53 -14.38 -97.57
CA PRO A 159 -49.27 -13.68 -97.65
C PRO A 159 -48.26 -14.60 -98.33
N ALA A 160 -47.59 -14.10 -99.37
CA ALA A 160 -46.64 -14.90 -100.13
C ALA A 160 -45.69 -15.61 -99.16
N PRO A 161 -45.41 -16.93 -99.31
CA PRO A 161 -44.67 -17.72 -98.32
C PRO A 161 -43.37 -17.07 -97.81
N ILE A 162 -42.70 -16.30 -98.67
CA ILE A 162 -41.49 -15.52 -98.38
C ILE A 162 -41.72 -14.47 -97.28
N THR A 163 -42.88 -13.81 -97.24
CA THR A 163 -43.23 -12.79 -96.24
C THR A 163 -43.50 -13.40 -94.87
N VAL A 164 -44.16 -14.56 -94.84
CA VAL A 164 -44.39 -15.35 -93.61
C VAL A 164 -43.07 -15.85 -93.04
N LEU A 165 -42.17 -16.39 -93.88
CA LEU A 165 -40.84 -16.83 -93.47
C LEU A 165 -39.98 -15.67 -92.92
N LYS A 166 -40.06 -14.47 -93.53
CA LYS A 166 -39.39 -13.26 -93.01
C LYS A 166 -39.92 -12.84 -91.64
N ARG A 167 -41.24 -12.87 -91.44
CA ARG A 167 -41.86 -12.57 -90.14
C ARG A 167 -41.46 -13.57 -89.07
N ILE A 168 -41.43 -14.87 -89.40
CA ILE A 168 -40.93 -15.92 -88.51
C ILE A 168 -39.46 -15.69 -88.15
N ALA A 169 -38.62 -15.34 -89.14
CA ALA A 169 -37.21 -15.05 -88.90
C ALA A 169 -37.01 -13.81 -87.99
N LEU A 170 -37.83 -12.76 -88.13
CA LEU A 170 -37.79 -11.59 -87.24
C LEU A 170 -38.21 -11.94 -85.81
N LEU A 171 -39.26 -12.74 -85.64
CA LEU A 171 -39.69 -13.22 -84.32
C LEU A 171 -38.65 -14.15 -83.68
N GLN A 172 -38.03 -15.04 -84.46
CA GLN A 172 -36.94 -15.89 -83.98
C GLN A 172 -35.73 -15.06 -83.55
N ALA A 173 -35.31 -14.07 -84.36
CA ALA A 173 -34.24 -13.15 -84.00
C ALA A 173 -34.57 -12.31 -82.75
N CYS A 174 -35.82 -11.84 -82.63
CA CYS A 174 -36.30 -11.14 -81.45
C CYS A 174 -36.23 -12.03 -80.21
N LYS A 175 -36.74 -13.26 -80.29
CA LYS A 175 -36.72 -14.23 -79.19
C LYS A 175 -35.30 -14.57 -78.77
N GLU A 176 -34.43 -14.95 -79.71
CA GLU A 176 -33.03 -15.24 -79.42
C GLU A 176 -32.31 -14.06 -78.76
N ARG A 177 -32.62 -12.83 -79.19
CA ARG A 177 -32.00 -11.64 -78.62
C ARG A 177 -32.53 -11.32 -77.23
N ALA A 178 -33.83 -11.46 -77.00
CA ALA A 178 -34.44 -11.33 -75.69
C ALA A 178 -33.88 -12.39 -74.70
N ASP A 179 -33.79 -13.65 -75.12
CA ASP A 179 -33.25 -14.75 -74.30
C ASP A 179 -31.78 -14.49 -73.90
N ARG A 180 -30.96 -13.97 -74.84
CA ARG A 180 -29.56 -13.55 -74.55
C ARG A 180 -29.50 -12.39 -73.56
N GLU A 181 -30.34 -11.37 -73.71
CA GLU A 181 -30.38 -10.21 -72.80
C GLU A 181 -30.85 -10.61 -71.40
N VAL A 182 -31.85 -11.48 -71.29
CA VAL A 182 -32.30 -12.09 -70.02
C VAL A 182 -31.16 -12.85 -69.36
N SER A 183 -30.47 -13.72 -70.11
CA SER A 183 -29.34 -14.49 -69.59
C SER A 183 -28.19 -13.59 -69.07
N GLN A 184 -27.93 -12.47 -69.76
CA GLN A 184 -26.94 -11.48 -69.32
C GLN A 184 -27.35 -10.81 -68.00
N LEU A 185 -28.60 -10.37 -67.90
CA LEU A 185 -29.16 -9.80 -66.66
C LEU A 185 -29.12 -10.78 -65.50
N GLU A 186 -29.47 -12.05 -65.74
CA GLU A 186 -29.40 -13.11 -64.73
C GLU A 186 -27.96 -13.35 -64.26
N SER A 187 -26.98 -13.35 -65.17
CA SER A 187 -25.56 -13.48 -64.81
C SER A 187 -25.07 -12.32 -63.94
N LEU A 188 -25.52 -11.10 -64.23
CA LEU A 188 -25.13 -9.88 -63.52
C LEU A 188 -25.81 -9.83 -62.15
N LEU A 189 -27.06 -10.25 -62.05
CA LEU A 189 -27.74 -10.43 -60.76
C LEU A 189 -27.08 -11.53 -59.91
N ALA A 190 -26.63 -12.62 -60.52
CA ALA A 190 -25.87 -13.66 -59.82
C ALA A 190 -24.51 -13.13 -59.31
N ALA A 191 -23.81 -12.32 -60.10
CA ALA A 191 -22.56 -11.66 -59.68
C ALA A 191 -22.81 -10.71 -58.50
N PHE A 192 -23.85 -9.86 -58.55
CA PHE A 192 -24.19 -8.97 -57.44
C PHE A 192 -24.58 -9.71 -56.16
N LYS A 193 -25.30 -10.83 -56.28
CA LYS A 193 -25.60 -11.68 -55.11
C LYS A 193 -24.33 -12.26 -54.48
N LYS A 194 -23.39 -12.74 -55.31
CA LYS A 194 -22.09 -13.23 -54.84
C LYS A 194 -21.28 -12.13 -54.14
N ASP A 195 -21.26 -10.92 -54.71
CA ASP A 195 -20.57 -9.78 -54.10
C ASP A 195 -21.23 -9.37 -52.78
N GLN A 196 -22.57 -9.37 -52.72
CA GLN A 196 -23.33 -9.11 -51.50
C GLN A 196 -23.02 -10.13 -50.40
N GLU A 197 -22.96 -11.42 -50.76
CA GLU A 197 -22.56 -12.49 -49.83
C GLU A 197 -21.14 -12.28 -49.31
N LEU A 198 -20.18 -12.00 -50.20
CA LEU A 198 -18.80 -11.70 -49.83
C LEU A 198 -18.71 -10.51 -48.88
N VAL A 199 -19.37 -9.39 -49.19
CA VAL A 199 -19.39 -8.20 -48.34
C VAL A 199 -20.00 -8.51 -46.98
N SER A 200 -21.10 -9.27 -46.94
CA SER A 200 -21.74 -9.65 -45.68
C SER A 200 -20.85 -10.55 -44.82
N GLU A 201 -20.12 -11.48 -45.44
CA GLU A 201 -19.20 -12.36 -44.73
C GLU A 201 -17.98 -11.59 -44.22
N GLU A 202 -17.41 -10.70 -45.03
CA GLU A 202 -16.27 -9.89 -44.64
C GLU A 202 -16.66 -8.92 -43.51
N MET A 203 -17.83 -8.27 -43.59
CA MET A 203 -18.38 -7.47 -42.49
C MET A 203 -18.48 -8.27 -41.19
N ARG A 204 -18.99 -9.50 -41.26
CA ARG A 204 -19.10 -10.39 -40.09
C ARG A 204 -17.73 -10.73 -39.51
N ARG A 205 -16.74 -11.01 -40.36
CA ARG A 205 -15.35 -11.29 -39.95
C ARG A 205 -14.71 -10.08 -39.27
N GLN A 206 -14.84 -8.89 -39.86
CA GLN A 206 -14.31 -7.65 -39.30
C GLN A 206 -15.00 -7.28 -37.98
N GLN A 207 -16.32 -7.45 -37.88
CA GLN A 207 -17.06 -7.24 -36.63
C GLN A 207 -16.58 -8.20 -35.53
N SER A 208 -16.41 -9.49 -35.84
CA SER A 208 -15.86 -10.47 -34.90
C SER A 208 -14.43 -10.11 -34.47
N HIS A 209 -13.62 -9.54 -35.36
CA HIS A 209 -12.28 -9.08 -35.03
C HIS A 209 -12.32 -7.91 -34.03
N VAL A 210 -13.18 -6.91 -34.29
CA VAL A 210 -13.40 -5.77 -33.39
C VAL A 210 -13.88 -6.23 -32.02
N ASP A 211 -14.85 -7.15 -31.97
CA ASP A 211 -15.39 -7.65 -30.72
C ASP A 211 -14.34 -8.44 -29.92
N SER A 212 -13.51 -9.26 -30.60
CA SER A 212 -12.42 -9.97 -29.92
C SER A 212 -11.34 -9.02 -29.37
N ALA A 213 -10.98 -7.96 -30.12
CA ALA A 213 -10.04 -6.94 -29.67
C ALA A 213 -10.58 -6.15 -28.46
N LYS A 214 -11.87 -5.79 -28.46
CA LYS A 214 -12.53 -5.13 -27.33
C LYS A 214 -12.54 -6.02 -26.08
N LEU A 215 -12.88 -7.30 -26.23
CA LEU A 215 -12.85 -8.26 -25.12
C LEU A 215 -11.43 -8.44 -24.56
N ALA A 216 -10.41 -8.51 -25.42
CA ALA A 216 -9.02 -8.60 -24.97
C ALA A 216 -8.60 -7.37 -24.16
N LEU A 217 -8.94 -6.15 -24.63
CA LEU A 217 -8.66 -4.91 -23.90
C LEU A 217 -9.40 -4.83 -22.56
N GLU A 218 -10.66 -5.29 -22.52
CA GLU A 218 -11.44 -5.33 -21.28
C GLU A 218 -10.84 -6.31 -20.26
N SER A 219 -10.43 -7.49 -20.71
CA SER A 219 -9.69 -8.47 -19.88
C SER A 219 -8.39 -7.87 -19.31
N ASP A 220 -7.61 -7.19 -20.15
CA ASP A 220 -6.37 -6.53 -19.73
C ASP A 220 -6.63 -5.41 -18.71
N LEU A 221 -7.68 -4.61 -18.92
CA LEU A 221 -8.10 -3.59 -17.95
C LEU A 221 -8.52 -4.21 -16.61
N GLN A 222 -9.26 -5.31 -16.63
CA GLN A 222 -9.60 -6.05 -15.43
C GLN A 222 -8.35 -6.58 -14.71
N HIS A 223 -7.37 -7.12 -15.44
CA HIS A 223 -6.13 -7.60 -14.83
C HIS A 223 -5.31 -6.49 -14.16
N VAL A 224 -5.28 -5.29 -14.78
CA VAL A 224 -4.65 -4.11 -14.19
C VAL A 224 -5.37 -3.67 -12.92
N ARG A 225 -6.71 -3.62 -12.93
CA ARG A 225 -7.53 -3.28 -11.76
C ARG A 225 -7.31 -4.25 -10.59
N HIS A 226 -7.35 -5.55 -10.84
CA HIS A 226 -7.03 -6.56 -9.81
C HIS A 226 -5.60 -6.41 -9.26
N SER A 227 -4.66 -5.98 -10.10
CA SER A 227 -3.29 -5.73 -9.67
C SER A 227 -3.16 -4.46 -8.81
N GLN A 228 -3.93 -3.41 -9.13
CA GLN A 228 -4.06 -2.21 -8.32
C GLN A 228 -4.69 -2.52 -6.95
N GLU A 229 -5.81 -3.25 -6.93
CA GLU A 229 -6.49 -3.69 -5.71
C GLU A 229 -5.57 -4.52 -4.80
N ARG A 230 -4.77 -5.43 -5.37
CA ARG A 230 -3.75 -6.19 -4.62
C ARG A 230 -2.69 -5.28 -3.98
N VAL A 231 -2.30 -4.19 -4.65
CA VAL A 231 -1.37 -3.21 -4.07
C VAL A 231 -2.06 -2.43 -2.95
N LEU A 232 -3.29 -1.97 -3.16
CA LEU A 232 -4.08 -1.28 -2.13
C LEU A 232 -4.32 -2.15 -0.89
N ALA A 233 -4.60 -3.44 -1.08
CA ALA A 233 -4.74 -4.40 0.02
C ALA A 233 -3.44 -4.56 0.82
N LYS A 234 -2.28 -4.60 0.16
CA LYS A 234 -0.97 -4.62 0.84
C LYS A 234 -0.70 -3.35 1.63
N LEU A 235 -1.23 -2.21 1.20
CA LEU A 235 -1.12 -0.93 1.90
C LEU A 235 -2.15 -0.79 3.04
N GLY A 236 -3.07 -1.73 3.20
CA GLY A 236 -4.16 -1.63 4.18
C GLY A 236 -5.26 -0.62 3.80
N ILE A 237 -5.23 -0.09 2.57
CA ILE A 237 -6.15 0.94 2.06
C ILE A 237 -7.42 0.31 1.45
N SER A 238 -7.43 -1.02 1.31
CA SER A 238 -8.59 -1.72 0.77
C SER A 238 -9.82 -1.46 1.64
N ALA A 239 -10.86 -0.90 1.01
CA ALA A 239 -12.20 -1.01 1.54
C ALA A 239 -12.45 -2.50 1.80
N LYS A 240 -12.70 -2.86 3.06
CA LYS A 240 -13.33 -4.13 3.41
C LYS A 240 -14.67 -4.20 2.67
N THR A 241 -14.66 -4.56 1.40
CA THR A 241 -15.77 -5.33 0.85
C THR A 241 -15.74 -6.60 1.66
N ASN A 242 -16.71 -6.70 2.57
CA ASN A 242 -16.92 -7.79 3.48
C ASN A 242 -17.05 -9.10 2.67
N ARG A 243 -15.93 -9.68 2.24
CA ARG A 243 -15.83 -10.99 1.62
C ARG A 243 -15.48 -11.99 2.71
N GLN A 244 -16.37 -12.12 3.68
CA GLN A 244 -16.60 -13.45 4.23
C GLN A 244 -17.29 -14.24 3.11
N ASN A 245 -16.62 -15.29 2.64
CA ASN A 245 -17.09 -16.24 1.62
C ASN A 245 -17.18 -15.70 0.18
N ALA A 246 -16.06 -15.64 -0.52
CA ALA A 246 -16.08 -15.67 -1.99
C ALA A 246 -15.13 -16.77 -2.47
N SER A 247 -15.75 -17.89 -2.83
CA SER A 247 -15.17 -19.07 -3.45
C SER A 247 -14.25 -18.74 -4.62
N LEU A 248 -13.17 -19.52 -4.73
CA LEU A 248 -12.13 -19.53 -5.76
C LEU A 248 -12.61 -19.79 -7.21
N LEU A 249 -13.91 -19.68 -7.51
CA LEU A 249 -14.53 -20.05 -8.79
C LEU A 249 -15.47 -18.98 -9.37
N SER A 250 -15.12 -17.69 -9.26
CA SER A 250 -15.95 -16.57 -9.75
C SER A 250 -15.47 -15.97 -11.08
N ASN A 251 -14.70 -16.71 -11.89
CA ASN A 251 -14.05 -16.16 -13.09
C ASN A 251 -14.88 -16.26 -14.39
N PHE A 252 -16.17 -16.62 -14.35
CA PHE A 252 -16.91 -16.91 -15.60
C PHE A 252 -18.31 -16.29 -15.76
N GLY A 253 -18.68 -15.27 -14.99
CA GLY A 253 -20.01 -14.70 -15.21
C GLY A 253 -20.32 -13.40 -14.50
N THR A 254 -19.73 -12.29 -14.94
CA THR A 254 -20.32 -10.97 -14.73
C THR A 254 -19.99 -10.04 -15.90
N LEU A 255 -20.63 -10.26 -17.05
CA LEU A 255 -21.03 -9.17 -17.94
C LEU A 255 -22.17 -8.43 -17.24
N GLY A 256 -21.80 -7.60 -16.27
CA GLY A 256 -22.73 -6.95 -15.36
C GLY A 256 -22.13 -5.64 -14.89
N ARG A 257 -22.28 -4.63 -15.75
CA ARG A 257 -22.08 -3.20 -15.49
C ARG A 257 -22.46 -2.84 -14.05
N ARG A 258 -21.48 -2.68 -13.17
CA ARG A 258 -21.65 -2.03 -11.87
C ARG A 258 -20.49 -1.08 -11.69
N GLU A 259 -20.82 0.20 -11.58
CA GLU A 259 -19.92 1.35 -11.44
C GLU A 259 -18.95 1.15 -10.26
N GLY A 260 -17.76 0.62 -10.53
CA GLY A 260 -16.63 0.59 -9.59
C GLY A 260 -15.66 1.75 -9.78
N SER A 261 -16.01 2.77 -10.57
CA SER A 261 -15.06 3.73 -11.15
C SER A 261 -14.62 4.91 -10.26
N PRO A 262 -15.45 5.52 -9.40
CA PRO A 262 -14.99 6.66 -8.59
C PRO A 262 -14.19 6.19 -7.37
N VAL A 263 -14.67 5.17 -6.67
CA VAL A 263 -14.07 4.69 -5.40
C VAL A 263 -12.64 4.18 -5.58
N LEU A 264 -12.35 3.43 -6.64
CA LEU A 264 -10.99 2.94 -6.89
C LEU A 264 -10.04 4.10 -7.25
N HIS A 265 -10.51 5.07 -8.03
CA HIS A 265 -9.69 6.22 -8.41
C HIS A 265 -9.34 7.09 -7.20
N ASP A 266 -10.32 7.34 -6.33
CA ASP A 266 -10.12 8.08 -5.08
C ASP A 266 -9.18 7.33 -4.13
N GLN A 267 -9.33 6.00 -4.02
CA GLN A 267 -8.42 5.14 -3.25
C GLN A 267 -7.00 5.14 -3.80
N LEU A 268 -6.82 5.16 -5.12
CA LEU A 268 -5.51 5.26 -5.75
C LEU A 268 -4.88 6.63 -5.51
N GLY A 269 -5.67 7.70 -5.55
CA GLY A 269 -5.23 9.06 -5.18
C GLY A 269 -4.79 9.14 -3.73
N TYR A 270 -5.61 8.62 -2.80
CA TYR A 270 -5.26 8.51 -1.39
C TYR A 270 -4.01 7.66 -1.17
N ALA A 271 -3.88 6.51 -1.86
CA ALA A 271 -2.71 5.64 -1.72
C ALA A 271 -1.41 6.32 -2.14
N LYS A 272 -1.44 7.17 -3.17
CA LYS A 272 -0.26 7.97 -3.57
C LYS A 272 0.10 8.97 -2.48
N SER A 273 -0.87 9.76 -2.02
CA SER A 273 -0.65 10.74 -0.94
C SER A 273 -0.19 10.08 0.36
N TYR A 274 -0.75 8.92 0.71
CA TYR A 274 -0.32 8.13 1.87
C TYR A 274 1.12 7.64 1.73
N LEU A 275 1.51 7.12 0.55
CA LEU A 275 2.88 6.67 0.31
C LEU A 275 3.89 7.83 0.41
N GLU A 276 3.57 8.99 -0.14
CA GLU A 276 4.40 10.20 -0.07
C GLU A 276 4.52 10.69 1.38
N THR A 277 3.39 10.85 2.08
CA THR A 277 3.37 11.30 3.48
C THR A 277 4.14 10.33 4.38
N LYS A 278 3.98 9.02 4.17
CA LYS A 278 4.71 8.01 4.95
C LYS A 278 6.20 8.01 4.65
N GLU A 279 6.59 8.23 3.40
CA GLU A 279 8.01 8.42 3.04
C GLU A 279 8.58 9.63 3.79
N ASP A 280 7.90 10.77 3.78
CA ASP A 280 8.35 11.99 4.44
C ASP A 280 8.50 11.80 5.96
N VAL A 281 7.53 11.12 6.60
CA VAL A 281 7.60 10.76 8.01
C VAL A 281 8.81 9.87 8.30
N LEU A 282 9.01 8.80 7.52
CA LEU A 282 10.16 7.91 7.72
C LEU A 282 11.51 8.62 7.46
N VAL A 283 11.56 9.58 6.55
CA VAL A 283 12.76 10.41 6.33
C VAL A 283 13.03 11.31 7.54
N ALA A 284 11.97 11.89 8.13
CA ALA A 284 12.09 12.65 9.37
C ALA A 284 12.54 11.77 10.53
N ASP A 285 11.96 10.58 10.69
CA ASP A 285 12.33 9.60 11.72
C ASP A 285 13.77 9.10 11.55
N LEU A 286 14.23 8.88 10.32
CA LEU A 286 15.63 8.52 10.08
C LEU A 286 16.58 9.63 10.56
N LYS A 287 16.19 10.90 10.43
CA LYS A 287 16.97 12.04 10.93
C LYS A 287 16.95 12.08 12.45
N THR A 288 15.81 11.82 13.10
CA THR A 288 15.73 11.76 14.57
C THR A 288 16.59 10.63 15.12
N PHE A 289 16.49 9.41 14.58
CA PHE A 289 17.31 8.27 15.05
C PHE A 289 18.81 8.50 14.85
N LYS A 290 19.23 9.15 13.75
CA LYS A 290 20.63 9.56 13.57
C LYS A 290 21.10 10.55 14.64
N ASN A 291 20.24 11.49 15.01
CA ASN A 291 20.54 12.46 16.06
C ASN A 291 20.51 11.83 17.46
N GLU A 292 19.73 10.77 17.68
CA GLU A 292 19.64 10.03 18.94
C GLU A 292 20.80 9.04 19.14
N LEU A 293 21.38 8.49 18.06
CA LEU A 293 22.41 7.47 18.13
C LEU A 293 23.66 7.93 18.91
N HIS A 294 24.23 9.09 18.57
CA HIS A 294 25.44 9.57 19.25
C HIS A 294 25.21 9.91 20.74
N PRO A 295 24.12 10.61 21.14
CA PRO A 295 23.78 10.76 22.56
C PRO A 295 23.57 9.45 23.31
N ALA A 296 22.99 8.43 22.66
CA ALA A 296 22.82 7.10 23.26
C ALA A 296 24.17 6.39 23.46
N GLU A 297 25.06 6.41 22.44
CA GLU A 297 26.42 5.89 22.54
C GLU A 297 27.22 6.59 23.63
N HIS A 298 27.14 7.91 23.69
CA HIS A 298 27.77 8.69 24.74
C HIS A 298 27.25 8.29 26.11
N SER A 299 25.93 8.18 26.30
CA SER A 299 25.32 7.76 27.58
C SER A 299 25.77 6.37 28.00
N ARG A 300 25.84 5.42 27.07
CA ARG A 300 26.37 4.06 27.31
C ARG A 300 27.82 4.11 27.79
N ASN A 301 28.68 4.83 27.06
CA ASN A 301 30.10 4.93 27.38
C ASN A 301 30.31 5.60 28.75
N THR A 302 29.59 6.69 29.01
CA THR A 302 29.67 7.40 30.30
C THR A 302 29.23 6.51 31.46
N TRP A 303 28.19 5.69 31.28
CA TRP A 303 27.78 4.73 32.30
C TRP A 303 28.83 3.63 32.51
N GLU A 304 29.36 3.06 31.43
CA GLU A 304 30.42 2.04 31.47
C GLU A 304 31.68 2.55 32.18
N ASP A 305 32.12 3.77 31.84
CA ASP A 305 33.27 4.44 32.49
C ASP A 305 33.01 4.69 33.97
N SER A 306 31.80 5.16 34.31
CA SER A 306 31.39 5.41 35.70
C SER A 306 31.39 4.13 36.54
N LEU A 307 30.84 3.03 36.00
CA LEU A 307 30.87 1.72 36.64
C LEU A 307 32.30 1.19 36.83
N SER A 308 33.18 1.42 35.86
CA SER A 308 34.59 1.07 35.97
C SER A 308 35.28 1.83 37.10
N GLN A 309 35.00 3.13 37.26
CA GLN A 309 35.56 3.92 38.36
C GLN A 309 35.02 3.49 39.73
N ILE A 310 33.71 3.23 39.84
CA ILE A 310 33.09 2.72 41.07
C ILE A 310 33.69 1.36 41.44
N SER A 311 33.83 0.45 40.47
CA SER A 311 34.43 -0.88 40.72
C SER A 311 35.89 -0.77 41.17
N LYS A 312 36.68 0.14 40.58
CA LYS A 312 38.06 0.43 41.00
C LYS A 312 38.11 1.00 42.42
N LEU A 313 37.19 1.91 42.77
CA LEU A 313 37.06 2.46 44.12
C LEU A 313 36.76 1.35 45.13
N GLU A 314 35.74 0.54 44.86
CA GLU A 314 35.35 -0.57 45.75
C GLU A 314 36.50 -1.56 45.96
N ALA A 315 37.23 -1.91 44.90
CA ALA A 315 38.40 -2.78 44.98
C ALA A 315 39.57 -2.13 45.74
N SER A 316 39.82 -0.84 45.51
CA SER A 316 40.86 -0.06 46.19
C SER A 316 40.57 0.02 47.69
N LEU A 317 39.34 0.42 48.07
CA LEU A 317 38.91 0.51 49.47
C LEU A 317 38.97 -0.86 50.16
N LYS A 318 38.50 -1.94 49.52
CA LYS A 318 38.65 -3.32 50.04
C LYS A 318 40.11 -3.67 50.29
N SER A 319 40.99 -3.38 49.33
CA SER A 319 42.44 -3.66 49.44
C SER A 319 43.10 -2.85 50.56
N ILE A 320 42.79 -1.56 50.68
CA ILE A 320 43.30 -0.68 51.73
C ILE A 320 42.89 -1.20 53.12
N LEU A 321 41.61 -1.53 53.30
CA LEU A 321 41.08 -2.02 54.58
C LEU A 321 41.61 -3.41 54.96
N ILE A 322 41.85 -4.30 53.99
CA ILE A 322 42.47 -5.62 54.23
C ILE A 322 43.94 -5.46 54.62
N ARG A 323 44.69 -4.56 53.96
CA ARG A 323 46.12 -4.37 54.22
C ARG A 323 46.38 -3.63 55.52
N ASN A 324 45.60 -2.59 55.81
CA ASN A 324 45.74 -1.73 56.98
C ASN A 324 44.34 -1.40 57.55
N PRO A 325 43.85 -2.20 58.52
CA PRO A 325 42.53 -1.98 59.12
C PRO A 325 42.40 -0.61 59.82
N ASP A 326 43.50 -0.09 60.37
CA ASP A 326 43.56 1.20 61.07
C ASP A 326 43.81 2.39 60.12
N THR A 327 43.46 2.26 58.83
CA THR A 327 43.64 3.35 57.86
C THR A 327 42.81 4.57 58.30
N PRO A 328 43.42 5.77 58.36
CA PRO A 328 42.71 6.97 58.79
C PRO A 328 41.55 7.30 57.83
N PRO A 329 40.36 7.65 58.34
CA PRO A 329 39.18 7.94 57.52
C PRO A 329 39.40 9.02 56.46
N ARG A 330 40.35 9.94 56.69
CA ARG A 330 40.75 10.96 55.71
C ARG A 330 41.24 10.36 54.39
N VAL A 331 42.02 9.27 54.43
CA VAL A 331 42.54 8.62 53.21
C VAL A 331 41.43 7.93 52.42
N LEU A 332 40.48 7.30 53.12
CA LEU A 332 39.30 6.70 52.47
C LEU A 332 38.42 7.80 51.84
N SER A 333 38.22 8.92 52.55
CA SER A 333 37.42 10.04 52.04
C SER A 333 38.04 10.73 50.83
N THR A 334 39.37 10.79 50.71
CA THR A 334 40.03 11.38 49.53
C THR A 334 39.82 10.55 48.27
N GLU A 335 39.90 9.22 48.39
CA GLU A 335 39.64 8.30 47.27
C GLU A 335 38.17 8.37 46.83
N ILE A 336 37.23 8.40 47.79
CA ILE A 336 35.80 8.53 47.48
C ILE A 336 35.49 9.87 46.81
N ASN A 337 36.01 10.99 47.34
CA ASN A 337 35.77 12.32 46.78
C ASN A 337 36.34 12.49 45.36
N ALA A 338 37.45 11.83 45.03
CA ALA A 338 37.99 11.84 43.68
C ALA A 338 37.02 11.20 42.68
N VAL A 339 36.39 10.07 43.05
CA VAL A 339 35.38 9.42 42.20
C VAL A 339 34.08 10.21 42.17
N VAL A 340 33.65 10.82 43.27
CA VAL A 340 32.50 11.74 43.29
C VAL A 340 32.68 12.87 42.28
N GLY A 341 33.85 13.53 42.26
CA GLY A 341 34.14 14.59 41.28
C GLY A 341 34.04 14.09 39.83
N HIS A 342 34.60 12.91 39.54
CA HIS A 342 34.47 12.31 38.21
C HIS A 342 33.01 12.01 37.83
N LEU A 343 32.19 11.50 38.75
CA LEU A 343 30.78 11.22 38.50
C LEU A 343 29.96 12.51 38.32
N GLU A 344 30.29 13.59 39.04
CA GLU A 344 29.67 14.90 38.88
C GLU A 344 29.99 15.54 37.52
N ASP A 345 31.23 15.43 37.06
CA ASP A 345 31.65 15.85 35.73
C ASP A 345 30.91 15.05 34.64
N ALA A 346 30.83 13.72 34.81
CA ALA A 346 30.08 12.83 33.92
C ALA A 346 28.57 13.16 33.87
N SER A 347 27.97 13.45 35.03
CA SER A 347 26.56 13.83 35.15
C SER A 347 26.28 15.20 34.51
N SER A 348 27.22 16.13 34.62
CA SER A 348 27.12 17.46 34.00
C SER A 348 27.29 17.40 32.48
N GLY A 349 28.13 16.50 31.98
CA GLY A 349 28.41 16.32 30.55
C GLY A 349 27.32 15.60 29.75
N THR A 350 26.43 14.83 30.40
CA THR A 350 25.39 14.07 29.69
C THR A 350 24.09 14.87 29.47
N SER A 351 23.40 14.59 28.36
CA SER A 351 22.05 15.09 28.08
C SER A 351 20.94 14.14 28.56
N SER A 352 21.27 12.89 28.92
CA SER A 352 20.29 11.88 29.32
C SER A 352 19.82 12.11 30.77
N SER A 353 18.51 12.33 30.94
CA SER A 353 17.88 12.49 32.26
C SER A 353 17.97 11.21 33.10
N LEU A 354 17.78 10.04 32.47
CA LEU A 354 17.91 8.74 33.12
C LEU A 354 19.34 8.49 33.61
N LEU A 355 20.34 8.81 32.78
CA LEU A 355 21.73 8.65 33.20
C LEU A 355 22.08 9.60 34.35
N LYS A 356 21.61 10.86 34.31
CA LYS A 356 21.76 11.81 35.43
C LYS A 356 21.17 11.26 36.71
N TYR A 357 20.01 10.61 36.63
CA TYR A 357 19.36 10.01 37.79
C TYR A 357 20.16 8.84 38.38
N CYS A 358 20.66 7.94 37.53
CA CYS A 358 21.52 6.83 37.96
C CYS A 358 22.83 7.32 38.59
N LEU A 359 23.53 8.25 37.92
CA LEU A 359 24.78 8.85 38.42
C LEU A 359 24.54 9.64 39.71
N GLY A 360 23.44 10.40 39.79
CA GLY A 360 23.05 11.14 40.99
C GLY A 360 22.84 10.23 42.20
N SER A 361 22.25 9.04 41.98
CA SER A 361 22.08 8.04 43.05
C SER A 361 23.41 7.50 43.56
N GLU A 362 24.37 7.23 42.67
CA GLU A 362 25.73 6.80 43.08
C GLU A 362 26.48 7.90 43.82
N ILE A 363 26.40 9.14 43.32
CA ILE A 363 27.00 10.32 43.95
C ILE A 363 26.44 10.52 45.37
N GLU A 364 25.12 10.40 45.55
CA GLU A 364 24.46 10.56 46.85
C GLU A 364 24.99 9.55 47.88
N VAL A 365 25.11 8.29 47.48
CA VAL A 365 25.60 7.21 48.36
C VAL A 365 27.06 7.41 48.73
N LEU A 366 27.91 7.76 47.77
CA LEU A 366 29.32 8.02 48.01
C LEU A 366 29.53 9.23 48.93
N LYS A 367 28.76 10.31 48.74
CA LYS A 367 28.78 11.48 49.64
C LYS A 367 28.35 11.09 51.05
N LYS A 368 27.25 10.32 51.18
CA LYS A 368 26.81 9.82 52.48
C LYS A 368 27.88 8.95 53.16
N ALA A 369 28.57 8.10 52.41
CA ALA A 369 29.69 7.31 52.94
C ALA A 369 30.84 8.20 53.44
N THR A 370 31.16 9.31 52.76
CA THR A 370 32.15 10.28 53.27
C THR A 370 31.71 11.00 54.54
N GLU A 371 30.41 11.31 54.67
CA GLU A 371 29.86 11.91 55.88
C GLU A 371 29.94 10.95 57.08
N GLU A 372 29.69 9.66 56.86
CA GLU A 372 29.80 8.61 57.89
C GLU A 372 31.26 8.34 58.32
N LEU A 373 32.23 8.57 57.43
CA LEU A 373 33.67 8.49 57.73
C LEU A 373 34.19 9.72 58.50
N GLY A 374 33.47 10.84 58.47
CA GLY A 374 33.80 12.03 59.25
C GLY A 374 33.73 11.73 60.76
N PRO A 375 34.58 12.34 61.60
CA PRO A 375 34.40 12.23 63.04
C PRO A 375 33.00 12.74 63.38
N LEU A 376 32.18 11.90 64.00
CA LEU A 376 30.88 12.26 64.57
C LEU A 376 31.04 13.60 65.30
N SER A 377 30.66 14.69 64.64
CA SER A 377 30.56 15.99 65.26
C SER A 377 29.48 15.81 66.31
N THR A 378 29.94 15.75 67.55
CA THR A 378 29.23 15.54 68.81
C THR A 378 27.75 15.88 68.71
N ARG A 379 26.94 14.95 68.18
CA ARG A 379 25.49 15.04 68.27
C ARG A 379 25.20 14.82 69.73
N GLN A 380 24.86 15.93 70.38
CA GLN A 380 24.54 16.04 71.79
C GLN A 380 23.73 14.82 72.24
N SER A 381 24.37 13.98 73.05
CA SER A 381 23.67 13.05 73.92
C SER A 381 22.57 13.82 74.65
N PRO A 382 21.28 13.42 74.56
CA PRO A 382 20.30 13.96 75.46
C PRO A 382 20.64 13.45 76.84
N ARG A 383 21.16 14.38 77.65
CA ARG A 383 21.41 14.25 79.07
C ARG A 383 20.24 13.51 79.74
N ARG A 384 20.56 12.44 80.47
CA ARG A 384 19.72 11.96 81.57
C ARG A 384 19.46 13.12 82.55
N PRO A 385 18.25 13.16 83.10
CA PRO A 385 18.07 12.97 84.54
C PRO A 385 16.93 11.93 84.75
N TYR A 386 16.69 11.28 85.87
CA TYR A 386 16.97 11.52 87.27
C TYR A 386 16.81 10.17 88.01
N LYS A 387 17.50 9.98 89.13
CA LYS A 387 17.24 8.87 90.06
C LYS A 387 15.96 9.18 90.83
N GLU A 388 15.05 8.21 90.95
CA GLU A 388 14.22 8.09 92.15
C GLU A 388 14.18 6.66 92.65
N ARG A 389 14.23 6.57 93.98
CA ARG A 389 14.32 5.40 94.83
C ARG A 389 12.95 4.72 94.96
N GLY A 390 12.98 3.39 94.97
CA GLY A 390 12.16 2.60 95.89
C GLY A 390 10.84 2.06 95.34
N GLY A 391 10.78 0.74 95.18
CA GLY A 391 9.55 0.04 94.81
C GLY A 391 9.81 -1.38 94.32
N THR A 392 10.37 -2.22 95.19
CA THR A 392 10.39 -3.68 95.09
C THR A 392 9.02 -4.24 94.69
N LEU A 393 8.98 -5.13 93.70
CA LEU A 393 8.33 -6.44 93.80
C LEU A 393 8.89 -7.40 92.75
N LEU A 394 9.33 -8.54 93.24
CA LEU A 394 9.86 -9.70 92.54
C LEU A 394 8.75 -10.36 91.72
N LEU A 395 9.07 -10.84 90.50
CA LEU A 395 8.92 -12.25 90.20
C LEU A 395 9.74 -12.65 88.96
N ASN A 396 10.53 -13.70 89.16
CA ASN A 396 11.33 -14.41 88.18
C ASN A 396 10.47 -15.10 87.11
N GLY A 397 11.02 -15.34 85.92
CA GLY A 397 10.45 -16.33 85.01
C GLY A 397 11.00 -16.34 83.58
N ALA A 398 12.20 -16.89 83.43
CA ALA A 398 12.67 -17.72 82.31
C ALA A 398 12.56 -17.28 80.82
N SER A 399 13.73 -17.39 80.16
CA SER A 399 13.96 -17.82 78.76
C SER A 399 13.65 -16.90 77.56
N ARG A 400 14.74 -16.57 76.83
CA ARG A 400 14.82 -16.40 75.36
C ARG A 400 15.06 -17.78 74.69
N PRO A 401 15.15 -17.97 73.34
CA PRO A 401 15.05 -17.04 72.21
C PRO A 401 14.24 -17.54 70.97
N GLN A 402 14.23 -16.71 69.92
CA GLN A 402 14.43 -17.06 68.49
C GLN A 402 13.27 -17.28 67.52
N THR A 403 13.45 -16.59 66.38
CA THR A 403 13.11 -16.89 64.98
C THR A 403 11.66 -16.85 64.51
N GLY A 404 11.46 -16.08 63.45
CA GLY A 404 10.27 -16.13 62.62
C GLY A 404 10.22 -14.98 61.61
N LEU A 405 11.22 -14.88 60.73
CA LEU A 405 11.02 -14.24 59.44
C LEU A 405 9.82 -14.92 58.77
N ASN A 406 8.79 -14.15 58.44
CA ASN A 406 7.94 -14.48 57.31
C ASN A 406 7.74 -13.22 56.49
N ILE A 407 8.47 -13.21 55.37
CA ILE A 407 8.20 -12.38 54.21
C ILE A 407 6.94 -12.99 53.59
N ASP A 408 5.86 -12.22 53.53
CA ASP A 408 5.08 -12.10 52.30
C ASP A 408 3.88 -11.16 52.48
N ILE A 409 3.65 -10.38 51.42
CA ILE A 409 2.44 -9.62 51.12
C ILE A 409 2.31 -8.26 51.82
N VAL A 410 2.80 -7.22 51.14
CA VAL A 410 1.97 -6.02 50.93
C VAL A 410 2.03 -5.65 49.45
N THR A 411 1.06 -6.20 48.72
CA THR A 411 0.48 -5.56 47.56
C THR A 411 -0.10 -4.19 47.96
N SER A 412 -0.11 -3.30 46.96
CA SER A 412 -1.01 -2.16 46.76
C SER A 412 -0.59 -0.77 47.23
N LYS A 413 -0.57 0.12 46.21
CA LYS A 413 -1.12 1.50 46.14
C LYS A 413 -0.41 2.56 47.01
N GLU A 414 -0.03 3.76 46.58
CA GLU A 414 -0.27 4.71 45.46
C GLU A 414 1.01 5.61 45.47
N ALA A 415 1.46 6.34 44.45
CA ALA A 415 0.82 7.09 43.37
C ALA A 415 1.81 7.25 42.18
N PRO A 416 1.35 7.41 40.93
CA PRO A 416 2.23 7.67 39.80
C PRO A 416 2.70 9.13 39.78
N PHE A 417 4.01 9.31 39.67
CA PHE A 417 4.63 10.57 39.31
C PHE A 417 4.38 10.80 37.82
N THR A 418 3.66 11.86 37.45
CA THR A 418 3.52 12.29 36.05
C THR A 418 4.59 13.32 35.72
N PRO A 419 5.60 13.03 34.88
CA PRO A 419 6.32 14.07 34.18
C PRO A 419 5.49 14.51 32.97
N ASN A 420 5.03 15.76 33.03
CA ASN A 420 4.47 16.47 31.89
C ASN A 420 5.52 16.56 30.76
N GLY A 421 5.07 16.30 29.53
CA GLY A 421 5.65 16.90 28.32
C GLY A 421 6.28 15.96 27.30
N SER A 422 5.57 14.92 26.84
CA SER A 422 5.81 14.32 25.51
C SER A 422 4.75 14.80 24.52
N PRO A 423 5.11 15.15 23.26
CA PRO A 423 4.12 15.44 22.23
C PRO A 423 3.45 14.14 21.80
N SER A 424 2.19 14.00 22.20
CA SER A 424 1.29 12.93 21.81
C SER A 424 0.83 13.07 20.35
N ILE A 425 1.05 12.01 19.58
CA ILE A 425 0.11 11.37 18.65
C ILE A 425 -0.53 12.28 17.59
N GLY A 426 0.00 12.18 16.38
CA GLY A 426 -0.60 12.68 15.14
C GLY A 426 -1.40 11.63 14.38
N GLU A 427 -2.22 10.82 15.05
CA GLU A 427 -3.35 10.12 14.44
C GLU A 427 -4.55 10.30 15.38
N ILE A 428 -5.42 11.25 15.05
CA ILE A 428 -6.86 11.35 15.35
C ILE A 428 -7.25 12.80 15.03
N LYS A 429 -7.64 13.05 13.77
CA LYS A 429 -8.55 14.14 13.35
C LYS A 429 -8.88 14.01 11.86
N MET A 430 -9.58 12.95 11.48
CA MET A 430 -10.43 12.94 10.27
C MET A 430 -11.69 12.10 10.52
N GLN A 431 -12.44 12.47 11.55
CA GLN A 431 -13.88 12.22 11.62
C GLN A 431 -14.54 13.42 12.31
N LYS A 432 -14.99 14.36 11.48
CA LYS A 432 -16.02 15.39 11.68
C LYS A 432 -15.62 16.70 11.01
N LYS A 433 -16.09 16.92 9.79
CA LYS A 433 -16.93 18.07 9.42
C LYS A 433 -17.37 17.95 7.95
N GLU A 434 -18.69 18.03 7.79
CA GLU A 434 -19.49 18.42 6.60
C GLU A 434 -19.45 17.56 5.34
#